data_AF-A0A4V1UJM8-F1
#
_entry.id   AF-A0A4V1UJM8-F1
#
_cell.length_a   1.000
_cell.length_b   1.000
_cell.length_c   1.000
_cell.angle_alpha   90.00
_cell.angle_beta   90.00
_cell.angle_gamma   90.00
#
_symmetry.space_group_name_H-M   'P 1'
#
loop_
_entity.id
_entity.type
_entity.pdbx_description
1 polymer ?
#
loop_
_entity_poly.entity_id
_entity_poly.type
_entity_poly.pdbx_seq_one_letter_code
_entity_poly.pdbx_strand_id
1 'polypeptide(L)'
;MQETPKALRFRCFPGPPLAAFRPEANAVFHPDTQRLIDEWTRLAATASVRGGIPQRAGLLPEALGRLLPRVFVADWRDGHAVLRLAGTTLEAFQRRPLRDEAILAFWSPASADLVTTAVAQSVREARPVVVVGFAPGEPATPVEMVIAPLRSRSGRPDQILGLFAPASALTPTGSGPVLLTARMAVAAGTAGRPRLSLAAVEGRRIA
;
A
#
# COMPACT_ATOMS: atom_id res chain seq x y z
N MET A 1 -33.84 16.24 56.37
CA MET A 1 -33.64 14.82 56.03
C MET A 1 -33.07 14.79 54.62
N GLN A 2 -31.75 14.72 54.48
CA GLN A 2 -31.04 14.82 53.20
C GLN A 2 -30.72 13.40 52.71
N GLU A 3 -31.27 13.01 51.56
CA GLU A 3 -30.92 11.77 50.85
C GLU A 3 -29.71 12.04 49.95
N THR A 4 -28.60 11.36 50.23
CA THR A 4 -27.41 11.31 49.40
C THR A 4 -27.56 10.25 48.31
N PRO A 5 -27.28 10.55 47.02
CA PRO A 5 -27.37 9.56 45.97
C PRO A 5 -26.15 8.61 46.02
N LYS A 6 -26.47 7.32 46.09
CA LYS A 6 -25.56 6.17 46.10
C LYS A 6 -24.77 6.08 44.79
N ALA A 7 -23.44 6.21 44.86
CA ALA A 7 -22.56 6.09 43.70
C ALA A 7 -22.61 4.68 43.07
N LEU A 8 -23.05 4.61 41.81
CA LEU A 8 -22.97 3.40 40.99
C LEU A 8 -21.52 3.15 40.56
N ARG A 9 -20.90 2.13 41.15
CA ARG A 9 -19.58 1.63 40.75
C ARG A 9 -19.71 0.81 39.46
N PHE A 10 -19.34 1.38 38.32
CA PHE A 10 -19.15 0.65 37.08
C PHE A 10 -17.93 -0.25 37.22
N ARG A 11 -18.14 -1.57 37.27
CA ARG A 11 -17.07 -2.56 37.09
C ARG A 11 -16.77 -2.65 35.61
N CYS A 12 -15.63 -2.12 35.17
CA CYS A 12 -15.05 -2.47 33.87
C CYS A 12 -14.72 -3.96 33.88
N PHE A 13 -15.44 -4.74 33.09
CA PHE A 13 -15.00 -6.09 32.74
C PHE A 13 -13.81 -5.97 31.78
N PRO A 14 -12.67 -6.64 32.03
CA PRO A 14 -11.63 -6.74 31.03
C PRO A 14 -12.18 -7.58 29.88
N GLY A 15 -12.42 -6.94 28.73
CA GLY A 15 -12.71 -7.63 27.49
C GLY A 15 -11.55 -8.57 27.13
N PRO A 16 -11.82 -9.65 26.37
CA PRO A 16 -10.77 -10.57 25.97
C PRO A 16 -9.64 -9.81 25.26
N PRO A 17 -8.37 -10.17 25.51
CA PRO A 17 -7.25 -9.53 24.84
C PRO A 17 -7.44 -9.71 23.33
N LEU A 18 -7.48 -8.60 22.59
CA LEU A 18 -7.34 -8.61 21.14
C LEU A 18 -6.07 -9.40 20.85
N ALA A 19 -6.24 -10.60 20.27
CA ALA A 19 -5.12 -11.43 19.87
C ALA A 19 -4.18 -10.55 19.05
N ALA A 20 -2.96 -10.34 19.54
CA ALA A 20 -1.93 -9.65 18.82
C ALA A 20 -1.71 -10.41 17.51
N PHE A 21 -2.24 -9.85 16.41
CA PHE A 21 -2.06 -10.40 15.08
C PHE A 21 -0.56 -10.40 14.78
N ARG A 22 0.04 -11.59 14.80
CA ARG A 22 1.42 -11.82 14.36
C ARG A 22 1.41 -11.83 12.83
N PRO A 23 2.13 -10.91 12.14
CA PRO A 23 2.15 -10.87 10.69
C PRO A 23 3.08 -11.93 10.06
N GLU A 24 3.40 -13.01 10.77
CA GLU A 24 4.28 -14.09 10.29
C GLU A 24 3.50 -15.34 9.85
N ALA A 25 2.23 -15.19 9.48
CA ALA A 25 1.56 -16.18 8.65
C ALA A 25 1.86 -15.81 7.19
N ASN A 26 2.57 -16.67 6.46
CA ASN A 26 2.82 -16.59 5.01
C ASN A 26 1.62 -15.98 4.27
N ALA A 27 1.66 -14.67 4.02
CA ALA A 27 0.69 -14.05 3.12
C ALA A 27 1.07 -14.53 1.73
N VAL A 28 0.41 -15.59 1.27
CA VAL A 28 0.54 -16.03 -0.12
C VAL A 28 -0.19 -15.01 -0.96
N PHE A 29 0.55 -14.00 -1.43
CA PHE A 29 0.03 -13.01 -2.35
C PHE A 29 -0.39 -13.67 -3.67
N HIS A 30 -1.27 -12.99 -4.40
CA HIS A 30 -1.59 -13.38 -5.77
C HIS A 30 -0.28 -13.52 -6.59
N PRO A 31 -0.14 -14.52 -7.49
CA PRO A 31 1.11 -14.77 -8.22
C PRO A 31 1.65 -13.55 -8.97
N ASP A 32 0.77 -12.69 -9.48
CA ASP A 32 1.16 -11.46 -10.16
C ASP A 32 1.68 -10.38 -9.19
N THR A 33 1.13 -10.32 -7.98
CA THR A 33 1.63 -9.48 -6.89
C THR A 33 3.03 -9.93 -6.48
N GLN A 34 3.20 -11.23 -6.25
CA GLN A 34 4.50 -11.81 -5.92
C GLN A 34 5.53 -11.51 -7.01
N ARG A 35 5.15 -11.69 -8.29
CA ARG A 35 6.02 -11.40 -9.44
C ARG A 35 6.50 -9.94 -9.47
N LEU A 36 5.63 -8.97 -9.17
CA LEU A 36 6.05 -7.55 -9.12
C LEU A 36 7.01 -7.29 -7.94
N ILE A 37 6.71 -7.88 -6.77
CA ILE A 37 7.56 -7.77 -5.59
C ILE A 37 8.94 -8.35 -5.87
N ASP A 38 9.02 -9.52 -6.50
CA ASP A 38 10.27 -10.18 -6.84
C ASP A 38 11.09 -9.34 -7.83
N GLU A 39 10.45 -8.80 -8.87
CA GLU A 39 11.13 -7.95 -9.84
C GLU A 39 11.65 -6.65 -9.21
N TRP A 40 10.83 -6.00 -8.38
CA TRP A 40 11.26 -4.81 -7.65
C TRP A 40 12.43 -5.13 -6.70
N THR A 41 12.37 -6.27 -5.99
CA THR A 41 13.42 -6.72 -5.06
C THR A 41 14.71 -7.03 -5.80
N ARG A 42 14.62 -7.70 -6.96
CA ARG A 42 15.75 -7.96 -7.85
C ARG A 42 16.43 -6.68 -8.30
N LEU A 43 15.65 -5.66 -8.67
CA LEU A 43 16.19 -4.34 -9.02
C LEU A 43 16.86 -3.69 -7.81
N ALA A 44 16.20 -3.70 -6.64
CA ALA A 44 16.71 -3.10 -5.41
C ALA A 44 18.01 -3.73 -4.90
N ALA A 45 18.26 -5.01 -5.20
CA ALA A 45 19.46 -5.74 -4.80
C ALA A 45 20.72 -5.41 -5.64
N THR A 46 20.59 -4.64 -6.72
CA THR A 46 21.75 -4.27 -7.55
C THR A 46 22.66 -3.27 -6.86
N ALA A 47 23.99 -3.44 -7.00
CA ALA A 47 25.00 -2.67 -6.26
C ALA A 47 24.96 -1.14 -6.52
N SER A 48 24.35 -0.70 -7.63
CA SER A 48 24.18 0.70 -7.99
C SER A 48 23.00 1.39 -7.29
N VAL A 49 22.19 0.65 -6.52
CA VAL A 49 20.98 1.18 -5.88
C VAL A 49 21.29 2.00 -4.64
N ARG A 50 20.82 3.25 -4.64
CA ARG A 50 20.96 4.15 -3.50
C ARG A 50 19.82 3.99 -2.49
N GLY A 51 20.16 3.49 -1.29
CA GLY A 51 19.25 3.46 -0.14
C GLY A 51 18.05 2.52 -0.32
N GLY A 52 18.28 1.40 -1.02
CA GLY A 52 17.31 0.31 -1.20
C GLY A 52 16.15 0.60 -2.16
N ILE A 53 16.13 1.75 -2.85
CA ILE A 53 15.05 2.12 -3.77
C ILE A 53 15.60 2.18 -5.20
N PRO A 54 15.13 1.32 -6.12
CA PRO A 54 15.63 1.27 -7.48
C PRO A 54 15.23 2.51 -8.30
N GLN A 55 16.02 2.79 -9.33
CA GLN A 55 15.72 3.84 -10.31
C GLN A 55 14.57 3.39 -11.23
N ARG A 56 13.62 4.27 -11.53
CA ARG A 56 12.58 3.98 -12.53
C ARG A 56 13.19 3.58 -13.87
N ALA A 57 14.30 4.18 -14.29
CA ALA A 57 14.96 3.84 -15.55
C ALA A 57 15.43 2.36 -15.62
N GLY A 58 15.68 1.71 -14.47
CA GLY A 58 16.03 0.29 -14.41
C GLY A 58 14.84 -0.65 -14.57
N LEU A 59 13.61 -0.15 -14.41
CA LEU A 59 12.39 -0.92 -14.64
C LEU A 59 12.07 -0.92 -16.14
N LEU A 60 12.29 -2.07 -16.77
CA LEU A 60 12.03 -2.31 -18.19
C LEU A 60 10.59 -2.83 -18.38
N PRO A 61 9.78 -2.27 -19.30
CA PRO A 61 8.43 -2.75 -19.57
C PRO A 61 8.37 -4.25 -19.90
N GLU A 62 9.38 -4.77 -20.58
CA GLU A 62 9.49 -6.17 -21.00
C GLU A 62 9.55 -7.13 -19.80
N ALA A 63 10.17 -6.70 -18.68
CA ALA A 63 10.23 -7.49 -17.46
C ALA A 63 8.84 -7.64 -16.80
N LEU A 64 7.99 -6.62 -16.96
CA LEU A 64 6.61 -6.63 -16.46
C LEU A 64 5.70 -7.51 -17.32
N GLY A 65 5.91 -7.55 -18.64
CA GLY A 65 5.18 -8.41 -19.56
C GLY A 65 3.65 -8.30 -19.39
N ARG A 66 3.00 -9.44 -19.07
CA ARG A 66 1.53 -9.50 -18.84
C ARG A 66 1.01 -8.65 -17.68
N LEU A 67 1.89 -8.10 -16.83
CA LEU A 67 1.49 -7.21 -15.75
C LEU A 67 1.19 -5.79 -16.25
N LEU A 68 1.77 -5.37 -17.39
CA LEU A 68 1.68 -4.00 -17.90
C LEU A 68 0.26 -3.43 -17.94
N PRO A 69 -0.78 -4.15 -18.40
CA PRO A 69 -2.15 -3.62 -18.44
C PRO A 69 -2.75 -3.31 -17.07
N ARG A 70 -2.15 -3.81 -15.98
CA ARG A 70 -2.62 -3.64 -14.60
C ARG A 70 -1.67 -2.79 -13.75
N VAL A 71 -0.54 -2.36 -14.31
CA VAL A 71 0.46 -1.55 -13.62
C VAL A 71 0.09 -0.07 -13.75
N PHE A 72 0.44 0.73 -12.75
CA PHE A 72 0.41 2.18 -12.82
C PHE A 72 1.73 2.77 -12.33
N VAL A 73 2.00 4.00 -12.74
CA VAL A 73 3.10 4.82 -12.23
C VAL A 73 2.52 6.13 -11.72
N ALA A 74 2.88 6.51 -10.51
CA ALA A 74 2.47 7.77 -9.89
C ALA A 74 3.68 8.58 -9.44
N ASP A 75 3.57 9.90 -9.50
CA ASP A 75 4.50 10.80 -8.83
C ASP A 75 4.04 10.96 -7.37
N TRP A 76 4.99 10.89 -6.44
CA TRP A 76 4.76 11.04 -5.00
C TRP A 76 5.40 12.30 -4.47
N ARG A 77 4.57 13.25 -4.03
CA ARG A 77 4.97 14.55 -3.48
C ARG A 77 4.01 14.99 -2.40
N ASP A 78 4.54 15.59 -1.34
CA ASP A 78 3.76 16.19 -0.25
C ASP A 78 2.73 15.22 0.37
N GLY A 79 3.08 13.93 0.43
CA GLY A 79 2.20 12.88 0.98
C GLY A 79 1.14 12.34 0.01
N HIS A 80 1.06 12.89 -1.20
CA HIS A 80 0.08 12.49 -2.21
C HIS A 80 0.76 11.74 -3.36
N ALA A 81 0.07 10.71 -3.88
CA ALA A 81 0.50 9.97 -5.05
C ALA A 81 -0.49 10.21 -6.19
N VAL A 82 0.00 10.80 -7.28
CA VAL A 82 -0.81 11.22 -8.45
C VAL A 82 -0.35 10.43 -9.67
N LEU A 83 -1.28 9.76 -10.34
CA LEU A 83 -0.97 8.88 -11.46
C LEU A 83 -0.49 9.66 -12.68
N ARG A 84 0.60 9.18 -13.29
CA ARG A 84 1.13 9.66 -14.57
C ARG A 84 0.85 8.68 -15.71
N LEU A 85 0.67 7.41 -15.36
CA LEU A 85 0.36 6.32 -16.26
C LEU A 85 -0.49 5.29 -15.53
N ALA A 86 -1.50 4.75 -16.20
CA ALA A 86 -2.24 3.58 -15.77
C ALA A 86 -2.35 2.60 -16.94
N GLY A 87 -2.28 1.31 -16.64
CA GLY A 87 -2.54 0.26 -17.62
C GLY A 87 -4.02 0.16 -17.96
N THR A 88 -4.31 -0.30 -19.17
CA THR A 88 -5.66 -0.31 -19.76
C THR A 88 -6.67 -1.16 -18.98
N THR A 89 -6.26 -2.26 -18.35
CA THR A 89 -7.15 -3.07 -17.51
C THR A 89 -7.56 -2.32 -16.26
N LEU A 90 -6.67 -1.53 -15.66
CA LEU A 90 -7.00 -0.70 -14.50
C LEU A 90 -7.93 0.45 -14.88
N GLU A 91 -7.68 1.12 -16.01
CA GLU A 91 -8.59 2.17 -16.52
C GLU A 91 -9.96 1.61 -16.88
N ALA A 92 -10.01 0.43 -17.51
CA ALA A 92 -11.26 -0.27 -17.80
C ALA A 92 -12.02 -0.65 -16.52
N PHE A 93 -11.32 -1.14 -15.49
CA PHE A 93 -11.91 -1.44 -14.19
C PHE A 93 -12.49 -0.18 -13.52
N GLN A 94 -11.78 0.93 -13.58
CA GLN A 94 -12.23 2.23 -13.05
C GLN A 94 -13.24 2.96 -13.94
N ARG A 95 -13.47 2.46 -15.17
CA ARG A 95 -14.39 3.02 -16.18
C ARG A 95 -14.09 4.47 -16.55
N ARG A 96 -12.84 4.90 -16.40
CA ARG A 96 -12.39 6.25 -16.73
C ARG A 96 -10.87 6.29 -16.93
N PRO A 97 -10.35 7.27 -17.71
CA PRO A 97 -8.93 7.56 -17.75
C PRO A 97 -8.41 7.92 -16.35
N LEU A 98 -7.19 7.50 -16.03
CA LEU A 98 -6.63 7.66 -14.67
C LEU A 98 -5.41 8.57 -14.61
N ARG A 99 -5.04 9.19 -15.73
CA ARG A 99 -3.98 10.20 -15.75
C ARG A 99 -4.37 11.38 -14.85
N ASP A 100 -3.42 11.82 -14.04
CA ASP A 100 -3.52 12.94 -13.09
C ASP A 100 -4.52 12.74 -11.94
N GLU A 101 -5.05 11.53 -11.77
CA GLU A 101 -5.87 11.15 -10.62
C GLU A 101 -5.02 10.74 -9.42
N ALA A 102 -5.48 11.04 -8.21
CA ALA A 102 -4.83 10.57 -6.99
C ALA A 102 -5.09 9.07 -6.78
N ILE A 103 -4.11 8.32 -6.25
CA ILE A 103 -4.31 6.91 -5.86
C ILE A 103 -5.52 6.76 -4.92
N LEU A 104 -5.74 7.75 -4.04
CA LEU A 104 -6.86 7.75 -3.09
C LEU A 104 -8.24 7.75 -3.78
N ALA A 105 -8.33 8.20 -5.04
CA ALA A 105 -9.59 8.18 -5.78
C ALA A 105 -10.09 6.75 -6.09
N PHE A 106 -9.26 5.72 -5.91
CA PHE A 106 -9.67 4.32 -6.04
C PHE A 106 -10.31 3.76 -4.78
N TRP A 107 -10.22 4.47 -3.67
CA TRP A 107 -10.54 3.93 -2.36
C TRP A 107 -11.73 4.67 -1.76
N SER A 108 -12.54 3.94 -1.00
CA SER A 108 -13.58 4.57 -0.17
C SER A 108 -12.95 5.58 0.79
N PRO A 109 -13.67 6.65 1.19
CA PRO A 109 -13.15 7.63 2.15
C PRO A 109 -12.66 7.00 3.46
N ALA A 110 -13.34 5.94 3.93
CA ALA A 110 -12.95 5.20 5.14
C ALA A 110 -11.60 4.47 5.02
N SER A 111 -11.08 4.28 3.81
CA SER A 111 -9.80 3.63 3.53
C SER A 111 -8.64 4.61 3.35
N ALA A 112 -8.91 5.92 3.32
CA ALA A 112 -7.93 6.94 2.92
C ALA A 112 -6.68 6.95 3.82
N ASP A 113 -6.85 6.86 5.13
CA ASP A 113 -5.74 6.90 6.10
C ASP A 113 -4.84 5.67 5.98
N LEU A 114 -5.43 4.48 5.79
CA LEU A 114 -4.70 3.23 5.61
C LEU A 114 -3.83 3.30 4.34
N VAL A 115 -4.40 3.76 3.23
CA VAL A 115 -3.71 3.83 1.94
C VAL A 115 -2.61 4.90 1.97
N THR A 116 -2.90 6.07 2.54
CA THR A 116 -1.90 7.14 2.73
C THR A 116 -0.72 6.64 3.56
N THR A 117 -1.01 5.93 4.66
CA THR A 117 0.01 5.33 5.52
C THR A 117 0.82 4.26 4.79
N ALA A 118 0.18 3.43 3.97
CA ALA A 118 0.86 2.40 3.17
C ALA A 118 1.84 2.99 2.15
N VAL A 119 1.45 4.06 1.45
CA VAL A 119 2.33 4.78 0.52
C VAL A 119 3.52 5.40 1.25
N ALA A 120 3.25 6.14 2.33
CA ALA A 120 4.31 6.75 3.15
C ALA A 120 5.26 5.71 3.75
N GLN A 121 4.71 4.58 4.23
CA GLN A 121 5.49 3.47 4.76
C GLN A 121 6.40 2.86 3.70
N SER A 122 5.87 2.61 2.50
CA SER A 122 6.63 2.02 1.40
C SER A 122 7.89 2.85 1.07
N VAL A 123 7.74 4.17 0.95
CA VAL A 123 8.86 5.08 0.68
C VAL A 123 9.82 5.18 1.87
N ARG A 124 9.28 5.28 3.09
CA ARG A 124 10.08 5.41 4.33
C ARG A 124 10.96 4.18 4.57
N GLU A 125 10.40 2.98 4.37
CA GLU A 125 11.06 1.70 4.65
C GLU A 125 11.84 1.15 3.44
N ALA A 126 11.75 1.83 2.28
CA ALA A 126 12.35 1.39 1.04
C ALA A 126 12.02 -0.07 0.72
N ARG A 127 10.72 -0.39 0.70
CA ARG A 127 10.21 -1.72 0.34
C ARG A 127 8.77 -1.66 -0.18
N PRO A 128 8.30 -2.68 -0.92
CA PRO A 128 6.92 -2.74 -1.35
C PRO A 128 5.96 -2.91 -0.16
N VAL A 129 4.77 -2.33 -0.30
CA VAL A 129 3.63 -2.55 0.60
C VAL A 129 2.45 -3.00 -0.25
N VAL A 130 1.77 -4.06 0.17
CA VAL A 130 0.56 -4.58 -0.47
C VAL A 130 -0.64 -4.14 0.34
N VAL A 131 -1.52 -3.36 -0.26
CA VAL A 131 -2.84 -3.05 0.30
C VAL A 131 -3.80 -4.14 -0.14
N VAL A 132 -4.37 -4.85 0.82
CA VAL A 132 -5.39 -5.87 0.60
C VAL A 132 -6.75 -5.26 0.88
N GLY A 133 -7.69 -5.48 -0.02
CA GLY A 133 -9.03 -4.93 0.09
C GLY A 133 -10.06 -5.69 -0.73
N PHE A 134 -11.19 -5.04 -0.95
CA PHE A 134 -12.31 -5.59 -1.70
C PHE A 134 -12.85 -4.60 -2.72
N ALA A 135 -13.18 -5.09 -3.91
CA ALA A 135 -14.07 -4.43 -4.84
C ALA A 135 -15.53 -4.73 -4.46
N PRO A 136 -16.46 -3.78 -4.68
CA PRO A 136 -17.89 -3.96 -4.41
C PRO A 136 -18.48 -5.04 -5.32
N GLY A 137 -19.47 -5.76 -4.81
CA GLY A 137 -20.14 -6.88 -5.46
C GLY A 137 -20.73 -7.84 -4.43
N GLU A 138 -21.53 -8.81 -4.90
CA GLU A 138 -22.06 -9.89 -4.07
C GLU A 138 -21.71 -11.25 -4.71
N PRO A 139 -20.75 -12.00 -4.13
CA PRO A 139 -19.88 -11.62 -3.01
C PRO A 139 -18.89 -10.52 -3.39
N ALA A 140 -18.39 -9.79 -2.39
CA ALA A 140 -17.33 -8.80 -2.58
C ALA A 140 -16.05 -9.51 -3.07
N THR A 141 -15.37 -8.92 -4.05
CA THR A 141 -14.22 -9.58 -4.68
C THR A 141 -12.90 -9.11 -4.07
N PRO A 142 -12.02 -10.01 -3.61
CA PRO A 142 -10.72 -9.62 -3.09
C PRO A 142 -9.83 -8.97 -4.14
N VAL A 143 -9.10 -7.93 -3.74
CA VAL A 143 -8.10 -7.25 -4.56
C VAL A 143 -6.84 -7.00 -3.76
N GLU A 144 -5.70 -7.05 -4.45
CA GLU A 144 -4.41 -6.62 -3.95
C GLU A 144 -3.93 -5.42 -4.77
N MET A 145 -3.39 -4.41 -4.09
CA MET A 145 -2.70 -3.30 -4.73
C MET A 145 -1.29 -3.19 -4.19
N VAL A 146 -0.30 -3.43 -5.05
CA VAL A 146 1.11 -3.22 -4.70
C VAL A 146 1.44 -1.74 -4.80
N ILE A 147 2.17 -1.25 -3.81
CA ILE A 147 2.79 0.07 -3.77
C ILE A 147 4.29 -0.15 -3.59
N ALA A 148 5.08 0.16 -4.61
CA ALA A 148 6.52 -0.02 -4.60
C ALA A 148 7.23 1.30 -4.96
N PRO A 149 8.20 1.76 -4.16
CA PRO A 149 8.79 3.06 -4.38
C PRO A 149 9.86 2.98 -5.47
N LEU A 150 9.97 4.03 -6.27
CA LEU A 150 10.99 4.21 -7.29
C LEU A 150 11.65 5.57 -7.14
N ARG A 151 12.89 5.67 -7.63
CA ARG A 151 13.53 6.97 -7.84
C ARG A 151 13.24 7.50 -9.24
N SER A 152 12.86 8.76 -9.35
CA SER A 152 12.82 9.44 -10.65
C SER A 152 14.23 9.75 -11.17
N ARG A 153 14.31 10.34 -12.36
CA ARG A 153 15.57 10.84 -12.95
C ARG A 153 16.30 11.86 -12.07
N SER A 154 15.60 12.55 -11.17
CA SER A 154 16.22 13.45 -10.19
C SER A 154 16.98 12.70 -9.09
N GLY A 155 16.83 11.37 -9.03
CA GLY A 155 17.37 10.52 -7.98
C GLY A 155 16.61 10.60 -6.67
N ARG A 156 15.52 11.38 -6.55
CA ARG A 156 14.64 11.40 -5.36
C ARG A 156 13.68 10.21 -5.38
N PRO A 157 13.25 9.67 -4.23
CA PRO A 157 12.28 8.57 -4.18
C PRO A 157 10.86 9.12 -4.30
N ASP A 158 10.57 9.78 -5.41
CA ASP A 158 9.36 10.57 -5.70
C ASP A 158 8.46 9.90 -6.74
N GLN A 159 8.63 8.60 -6.98
CA GLN A 159 7.77 7.82 -7.85
C GLN A 159 7.30 6.54 -7.16
N ILE A 160 6.10 6.11 -7.52
CA ILE A 160 5.50 4.85 -7.10
C ILE A 160 5.21 4.02 -8.35
N LEU A 161 5.67 2.78 -8.33
CA LEU A 161 5.16 1.71 -9.18
C LEU A 161 4.05 1.00 -8.42
N GLY A 162 2.91 0.79 -9.06
CA GLY A 162 1.86 -0.03 -8.48
C GLY A 162 1.32 -1.08 -9.44
N LEU A 163 0.69 -2.09 -8.87
CA LEU A 163 0.01 -3.15 -9.59
C LEU A 163 -1.36 -3.33 -8.95
N PHE A 164 -2.40 -3.38 -9.78
CA PHE A 164 -3.73 -3.81 -9.37
C PHE A 164 -3.95 -5.27 -9.73
N ALA A 165 -4.01 -6.15 -8.73
CA ALA A 165 -4.16 -7.59 -8.89
C ALA A 165 -5.49 -8.06 -8.27
N PRO A 166 -6.55 -8.21 -9.07
CA PRO A 166 -7.77 -8.83 -8.58
C PRO A 166 -7.62 -10.34 -8.46
N ALA A 167 -8.29 -10.96 -7.49
CA ALA A 167 -8.24 -12.41 -7.27
C ALA A 167 -8.91 -13.24 -8.39
N SER A 168 -9.77 -12.61 -9.19
CA SER A 168 -10.45 -13.21 -10.34
C SER A 168 -10.60 -12.18 -11.47
N ALA A 169 -11.02 -12.60 -12.66
CA ALA A 169 -11.33 -11.68 -13.75
C ALA A 169 -12.48 -10.75 -13.34
N LEU A 170 -12.14 -9.56 -12.84
CA LEU A 170 -13.11 -8.57 -12.41
C LEU A 170 -13.78 -7.94 -13.63
N THR A 171 -15.07 -8.23 -13.79
CA THR A 171 -15.97 -7.40 -14.59
C THR A 171 -16.88 -6.68 -13.60
N PRO A 172 -16.53 -5.45 -13.19
CA PRO A 172 -17.35 -4.75 -12.22
C PRO A 172 -18.76 -4.56 -12.81
N THR A 173 -19.79 -4.71 -11.99
CA THR A 173 -21.18 -4.44 -12.36
C THR A 173 -21.52 -2.96 -12.14
N GLY A 174 -22.43 -2.38 -12.93
CA GLY A 174 -22.80 -0.95 -12.86
C GLY A 174 -22.05 -0.02 -13.83
N SER A 175 -22.30 1.29 -13.73
CA SER A 175 -21.86 2.30 -14.71
C SER A 175 -20.90 3.37 -14.17
N GLY A 176 -20.67 3.46 -12.86
CA GLY A 176 -19.83 4.51 -12.23
C GLY A 176 -18.41 4.06 -11.85
N PRO A 177 -17.54 4.95 -11.35
CA PRO A 177 -16.23 4.56 -10.82
C PRO A 177 -16.34 3.54 -9.68
N VAL A 178 -15.36 2.64 -9.57
CA VAL A 178 -15.36 1.57 -8.58
C VAL A 178 -14.50 1.95 -7.39
N LEU A 179 -15.12 2.11 -6.22
CA LEU A 179 -14.43 2.39 -4.96
C LEU A 179 -14.10 1.10 -4.21
N LEU A 180 -12.81 0.90 -3.97
CA LEU A 180 -12.27 -0.22 -3.21
C LEU A 180 -12.35 0.06 -1.71
N THR A 181 -12.53 -1.00 -0.92
CA THR A 181 -12.45 -0.93 0.54
C THR A 181 -11.17 -1.61 1.00
N ALA A 182 -10.22 -0.85 1.52
CA ALA A 182 -9.00 -1.40 2.11
C ALA A 182 -9.30 -2.08 3.45
N ARG A 183 -8.60 -3.16 3.74
CA ARG A 183 -8.72 -3.91 5.00
C ARG A 183 -7.43 -3.94 5.78
N MET A 184 -6.32 -4.11 5.09
CA MET A 184 -5.00 -4.13 5.71
C MET A 184 -3.92 -3.74 4.70
N ALA A 185 -2.77 -3.37 5.22
CA ALA A 185 -1.55 -3.18 4.46
C ALA A 185 -0.46 -4.09 5.02
N VAL A 186 0.25 -4.80 4.14
CA VAL A 186 1.31 -5.73 4.50
C VAL A 186 2.58 -5.29 3.79
N ALA A 187 3.63 -5.01 4.55
CA ALA A 187 4.92 -4.72 3.94
C ALA A 187 5.60 -6.01 3.47
N ALA A 188 6.01 -6.04 2.21
CA ALA A 188 6.62 -7.20 1.58
C ALA A 188 8.14 -7.07 1.52
N GLY A 189 8.83 -8.19 1.69
CA GLY A 189 10.29 -8.25 1.68
C GLY A 189 10.96 -7.58 2.88
N THR A 190 12.29 -7.53 2.81
CA THR A 190 13.15 -6.90 3.81
C THR A 190 13.19 -5.38 3.60
N ALA A 191 13.25 -4.62 4.69
CA ALA A 191 13.37 -3.16 4.60
C ALA A 191 14.74 -2.79 4.02
N GLY A 192 14.75 -2.02 2.93
CA GLY A 192 15.97 -1.53 2.29
C GLY A 192 16.66 -0.39 3.06
N ARG A 193 16.03 0.09 4.13
CA ARG A 193 16.61 1.07 5.07
C ARG A 193 16.58 0.50 6.49
N PRO A 194 17.67 0.70 7.27
CA PRO A 194 17.65 0.34 8.68
C PRO A 194 16.51 1.10 9.37
N ARG A 195 15.77 0.41 10.25
CA ARG A 195 14.82 1.09 11.12
C ARG A 195 15.60 2.12 11.92
N LEU A 196 15.18 3.38 11.86
CA LEU A 196 15.69 4.40 12.76
C LEU A 196 15.26 3.99 14.18
N SER A 197 16.15 3.28 14.86
CA SER A 197 16.04 3.09 16.30
C SER A 197 16.54 4.38 16.92
N LEU A 198 15.66 5.09 17.60
CA LEU A 198 16.10 6.12 18.53
C LEU A 198 16.85 5.40 19.65
N ALA A 199 18.17 5.26 19.49
CA ALA A 199 19.03 4.88 20.58
C ALA A 199 19.00 6.04 21.58
N ALA A 200 18.27 5.86 22.68
CA ALA A 200 18.42 6.73 23.83
C ALA A 200 19.80 6.46 24.42
N VAL A 201 20.80 7.23 24.00
CA VAL A 201 22.07 7.33 24.72
C VAL A 201 21.81 8.22 25.93
N GLU A 202 21.83 7.63 27.11
CA GLU A 202 21.84 8.34 28.40
C GLU A 202 20.66 9.30 28.65
N GLY A 203 19.45 8.92 28.24
CA GLY A 203 18.23 9.64 28.66
C GLY A 203 18.05 11.04 28.07
N ARG A 204 18.89 11.46 27.11
CA ARG A 204 18.72 12.75 26.42
C ARG A 204 18.38 12.53 24.95
N ARG A 205 17.14 12.91 24.58
CA ARG A 205 16.70 12.95 23.18
C ARG A 205 17.50 14.04 22.46
N ILE A 206 18.25 13.67 21.43
CA ILE A 206 18.86 14.61 20.50
C ILE A 206 18.14 14.45 19.16
N ALA A 207 17.52 15.54 18.70
CA ALA A 207 16.80 15.65 17.43
C ALA A 207 17.76 15.97 16.29
#